data_AF-A0A531ML15-F1
#
_entry.id   AF-A0A531ML15-F1
#
_cell.length_a   1.000
_cell.length_b   1.000
_cell.length_c   1.000
_cell.angle_alpha   90.00
_cell.angle_beta   90.00
_cell.angle_gamma   90.00
#
_symmetry.space_group_name_H-M   'P 1'
#
loop_
_entity.id
_entity.type
_entity.pdbx_description
1 polymer ?
#
loop_
_entity_poly.entity_id
_entity_poly.type
_entity_poly.pdbx_seq_one_letter_code
_entity_poly.pdbx_strand_id
1 'polypeptide(L)' 'MQDVLIIGGGMAGASAAFFLAAGRQVTVLEAEAHCGMHTTGRSAALFI' A
#
# COMPACT_ATOMS: atom_id res chain seq x y z
N MET A 1 19.18 5.23 1.48
CA MET A 1 18.80 3.81 1.45
C MET A 1 17.41 3.69 2.03
N GLN A 2 16.55 2.86 1.43
CA GLN A 2 15.24 2.54 1.98
C GLN A 2 15.44 1.44 3.03
N ASP A 3 14.74 1.50 4.16
CA ASP A 3 14.84 0.50 5.23
C ASP A 3 13.83 -0.64 5.02
N VAL A 4 12.76 -0.36 4.28
CA VAL A 4 11.66 -1.29 4.04
C VAL A 4 11.17 -1.18 2.59
N LEU A 5 11.03 -2.33 1.94
CA LEU A 5 10.37 -2.48 0.64
C LEU A 5 9.06 -3.24 0.82
N ILE A 6 7.95 -2.65 0.38
CA ILE A 6 6.63 -3.26 0.36
C ILE A 6 6.26 -3.54 -1.10
N ILE A 7 5.81 -4.76 -1.40
CA ILE A 7 5.35 -5.15 -2.73
C ILE A 7 3.82 -5.16 -2.73
N GLY A 8 3.23 -4.33 -3.58
CA GLY A 8 1.79 -4.13 -3.73
C GLY A 8 1.28 -2.85 -3.07
N GLY A 9 0.63 -1.99 -3.87
CA GLY A 9 0.00 -0.73 -3.49
C GLY A 9 -1.49 -0.85 -3.15
N GLY A 10 -1.97 -2.05 -2.81
CA GLY A 10 -3.33 -2.25 -2.30
C GLY A 10 -3.50 -1.76 -0.85
N MET A 11 -4.71 -1.88 -0.30
CA MET A 11 -5.05 -1.41 1.06
C MET A 11 -4.10 -1.97 2.13
N ALA A 12 -3.71 -3.26 2.03
CA ALA A 12 -2.77 -3.87 2.96
C ALA A 12 -1.38 -3.21 2.90
N GLY A 13 -0.80 -3.07 1.70
CA GLY A 13 0.52 -2.48 1.51
C GLY A 13 0.56 -0.99 1.84
N ALA A 14 -0.46 -0.23 1.43
CA ALA A 14 -0.60 1.19 1.76
C ALA A 14 -0.75 1.43 3.26
N SER A 15 -1.56 0.61 3.95
CA SER A 15 -1.72 0.71 5.41
C SER A 15 -0.41 0.38 6.14
N ALA A 16 0.27 -0.69 5.76
CA ALA A 16 1.57 -1.05 6.33
C ALA A 16 2.61 0.05 6.10
N ALA A 17 2.68 0.63 4.90
CA ALA A 17 3.56 1.72 4.57
C ALA A 17 3.29 2.95 5.45
N PHE A 18 2.02 3.33 5.64
CA PHE A 18 1.62 4.45 6.47
C PHE A 18 2.14 4.32 7.91
N PHE A 19 1.93 3.17 8.55
CA PHE A 19 2.39 2.95 9.93
C PHE A 19 3.92 2.91 10.05
N LEU A 20 4.61 2.32 9.07
CA LEU A 20 6.08 2.20 9.10
C LEU A 20 6.79 3.51 8.73
N ALA A 21 6.17 4.36 7.91
CA ALA A 21 6.73 5.64 7.48
C ALA A 21 6.95 6.64 8.63
N ALA A 22 6.35 6.41 9.80
CA ALA A 22 6.57 7.22 10.99
C ALA A 22 8.04 7.20 11.50
N GLY A 23 8.83 6.19 11.14
CA GLY A 23 10.21 6.08 11.61
C GLY A 23 11.18 5.36 10.67
N ARG A 24 10.75 5.03 9.45
CA ARG A 24 11.57 4.32 8.46
C ARG A 24 11.37 4.91 7.07
N GLN A 25 12.40 4.87 6.24
CA GLN A 25 12.22 5.15 4.81
C GLN A 25 11.61 3.92 4.13
N VAL A 26 10.38 4.07 3.66
CA VAL A 26 9.59 2.99 3.06
C VAL A 26 9.40 3.27 1.57
N THR A 27 9.65 2.26 0.73
CA THR A 27 9.24 2.26 -0.67
C THR A 27 8.15 1.24 -0.88
N VAL A 28 7.08 1.66 -1.56
CA VAL A 28 6.02 0.77 -2.06
C VAL A 28 6.24 0.59 -3.56
N LEU A 29 6.34 -0.66 -4.01
CA LEU A 29 6.44 -1.00 -5.42
C LEU A 29 5.15 -1.67 -5.86
N GLU A 30 4.48 -1.07 -6.84
CA GLU A 30 3.27 -1.58 -7.47
C GLU A 30 3.56 -1.89 -8.94
N ALA A 31 3.02 -3.01 -9.44
CA ALA A 31 3.20 -3.45 -10.81
C ALA A 31 2.26 -2.70 -11.76
N GLU A 32 1.06 -2.35 -11.29
CA GLU A 32 0.06 -1.63 -12.06
C GLU A 32 0.38 -0.13 -12.15
N ALA A 33 -0.16 0.53 -13.17
CA ALA A 33 0.00 1.98 -13.37
C ALA A 33 -0.61 2.82 -12.23
N HIS A 34 -1.56 2.25 -11.46
CA HIS A 34 -2.22 2.90 -10.34
C HIS A 34 -2.34 1.93 -9.16
N CYS A 35 -2.22 2.46 -7.94
CA CYS A 35 -2.48 1.70 -6.73
C CYS A 35 -3.93 1.23 -6.64
N GLY A 36 -4.15 0.08 -6.01
CA GLY A 36 -5.50 -0.40 -5.70
C GLY A 36 -6.29 -0.97 -6.89
N MET A 37 -5.70 -1.19 -8.06
CA MET A 37 -6.40 -1.71 -9.25
C MET A 37 -7.07 -3.09 -9.07
N HIS A 38 -6.64 -3.88 -8.09
CA HIS A 38 -7.14 -5.23 -7.81
C HIS A 38 -8.24 -5.21 -6.71
N THR A 39 -8.18 -6.13 -5.75
CA THR A 39 -9.21 -6.32 -4.72
C THR A 39 -9.61 -5.04 -3.98
N THR A 40 -8.66 -4.14 -3.71
CA THR A 40 -8.91 -2.90 -2.97
C THR A 40 -9.88 -1.96 -3.70
N GLY A 41 -9.58 -1.55 -4.92
CA GLY A 41 -10.39 -0.60 -5.69
C GLY A 41 -11.66 -1.21 -6.30
N ARG A 42 -11.79 -2.54 -6.27
CA ARG A 42 -12.96 -3.28 -6.76
C ARG A 42 -13.91 -3.70 -5.65
N SER A 43 -13.64 -3.32 -4.41
CA SER A 43 -14.52 -3.59 -3.28
C SER A 43 -15.73 -2.64 -3.27
N ALA A 44 -16.87 -3.12 -2.77
CA ALA A 44 -17.97 -2.27 -2.33
C ALA A 44 -17.82 -1.98 -0.83
N ALA A 45 -16.66 -1.46 -0.43
CA ALA A 45 -16.32 -1.29 0.98
C ALA A 45 -17.39 -0.44 1.69
N LEU A 46 -17.97 -1.02 2.73
CA LEU A 46 -18.96 -0.38 3.59
C LEU A 46 -18.28 -0.11 4.93
N PHE A 47 -18.41 1.11 5.43
CA PHE A 47 -18.05 1.48 6.79
C PHE A 47 -19.33 1.90 7.49
N ILE A 48 -19.78 1.04 8.41
CA ILE A 48 -21.05 1.18 9.15
C ILE A 48 -20.77 1.28 10.64
#